data_AF-A0A0G0CZA8-F1
#
_entry.id   AF-A0A0G0CZA8-F1
#
_cell.length_a   1.000
_cell.length_b   1.000
_cell.length_c   1.000
_cell.angle_alpha   90.00
_cell.angle_beta   90.00
_cell.angle_gamma   90.00
#
_symmetry.space_group_name_H-M   'P 1'
#
loop_
_entity.id
_entity.type
_entity.pdbx_description
1 polymer ?
#
loop_
_entity_poly.entity_id
_entity_poly.type
_entity_poly.pdbx_seq_one_letter_code
_entity_poly.pdbx_strand_id
1 'polypeptide(L)'
;NLKLKDILDYSTIVAHERFTNSPARYNEASLVKKLEELGIGRPSTYAPTISTVQNRGYVVKENRDGEERNTIILTLEKSKITDKFKVEKFGFEKNKMFPSDIGMVVNDFLMEYFGDILDYNFTAMVEKEFDDIAEGELNWRKMIDEFYKPFHKKIGETEENSERGRSERLLGVDPKSGKNVYAKLAKFGPVIQIGEKDDEEKPTFSSMQKGQHIEAITLEEALKLFDLPLTLGDYEGKTVVINVGRFGPYVRHNSAFYSIKLKREELFDVTLEQAIQIIIEGKEKERLKLIKSFDEDENVKLLNGRFGPYISFNKNNYKIPKTQVAADLTFAECMKIIEATPVTDKKTAKRGFKKTTKEKTK
;
A
#
# COMPACT_ATOMS: atom_id res chain seq x y z
N ASN A 1 -2.81 15.37 -57.69
CA ASN A 1 -1.64 14.97 -58.49
C ASN A 1 -0.51 15.96 -58.22
N LEU A 2 0.46 15.57 -57.40
CA LEU A 2 1.70 16.31 -57.20
C LEU A 2 2.77 15.69 -58.11
N LYS A 3 3.60 16.52 -58.74
CA LYS A 3 4.78 16.11 -59.53
C LYS A 3 6.04 16.41 -58.73
N LEU A 4 7.11 15.67 -59.05
CA LEU A 4 8.43 15.92 -58.49
C LEU A 4 8.85 17.36 -58.81
N LYS A 5 9.28 18.12 -57.79
CA LYS A 5 9.65 19.56 -57.85
C LYS A 5 8.50 20.57 -57.89
N ASP A 6 7.25 20.16 -57.65
CA ASP A 6 6.18 21.13 -57.41
C ASP A 6 6.50 21.99 -56.18
N ILE A 7 6.32 23.30 -56.31
CA ILE A 7 6.48 24.25 -55.21
C ILE A 7 5.22 24.20 -54.35
N LEU A 8 5.40 23.94 -53.05
CA LEU A 8 4.32 23.90 -52.07
C LEU A 8 4.52 25.02 -51.06
N ASP A 9 3.53 25.89 -50.97
CA ASP A 9 3.43 26.87 -49.90
C ASP A 9 2.82 26.22 -48.65
N TYR A 10 3.32 26.60 -47.47
CA TYR A 10 2.70 26.16 -46.23
C TYR A 10 1.37 26.90 -46.05
N SER A 11 0.32 26.16 -45.66
CA SER A 11 -0.93 26.76 -45.19
C SER A 11 -0.77 27.21 -43.74
N THR A 12 -0.31 26.30 -42.90
CA THR A 12 -0.03 26.51 -41.48
C THR A 12 1.19 25.70 -41.08
N ILE A 13 2.00 26.20 -40.15
CA ILE A 13 3.06 25.43 -39.49
C ILE A 13 2.74 25.38 -38.00
N VAL A 14 2.60 24.17 -37.46
CA VAL A 14 2.29 23.94 -36.04
C VAL A 14 3.47 23.25 -35.38
N ALA A 15 4.07 23.90 -34.39
CA ALA A 15 5.08 23.31 -33.53
C ALA A 15 4.46 22.92 -32.18
N HIS A 16 4.69 21.67 -31.78
CA HIS A 16 4.23 21.14 -30.51
C HIS A 16 5.41 20.91 -29.58
N GLU A 17 5.41 21.56 -28.43
CA GLU A 17 6.27 21.14 -27.33
C GLU A 17 5.85 19.75 -26.85
N ARG A 18 6.81 18.84 -26.70
CA ARG A 18 6.61 17.48 -26.21
C ARG A 18 7.71 17.12 -25.24
N PHE A 19 7.37 16.33 -24.25
CA PHE A 19 8.33 15.77 -23.30
C PHE A 19 8.44 14.26 -23.50
N THR A 20 9.60 13.71 -23.14
CA THR A 20 9.80 12.26 -23.07
C THR A 20 8.98 11.67 -21.95
N ASN A 21 8.42 10.48 -22.19
CA ASN A 21 7.71 9.71 -21.18
C ASN A 21 8.64 8.62 -20.61
N SER A 22 8.52 8.36 -19.31
CA SER A 22 9.18 7.21 -18.69
C SER A 22 8.61 5.89 -19.22
N PRO A 23 9.39 4.78 -19.17
CA PRO A 23 8.87 3.46 -19.49
C PRO A 23 7.61 3.14 -18.68
N ALA A 24 6.61 2.57 -19.36
CA ALA A 24 5.35 2.22 -18.71
C ALA A 24 5.56 1.12 -17.67
N ARG A 25 4.97 1.28 -16.49
CA ARG A 25 4.99 0.22 -15.47
C ARG A 25 4.21 -1.01 -15.92
N TYR A 26 4.57 -2.15 -15.35
CA TYR A 26 3.89 -3.41 -15.60
C TYR A 26 2.48 -3.43 -14.99
N ASN A 27 1.52 -3.91 -15.75
CA ASN A 27 0.33 -4.59 -15.23
C ASN A 27 0.53 -6.11 -15.33
N GLU A 28 -0.44 -6.89 -14.85
CA GLU A 28 -0.35 -8.36 -14.85
C GLU A 28 -0.08 -8.92 -16.25
N ALA A 29 -0.85 -8.50 -17.26
CA ALA A 29 -0.67 -9.00 -18.62
C ALA A 29 0.71 -8.68 -19.20
N SER A 30 1.19 -7.44 -19.03
CA SER A 30 2.52 -7.05 -19.51
C SER A 30 3.66 -7.72 -18.74
N LEU A 31 3.46 -8.03 -17.45
CA LEU A 31 4.44 -8.76 -16.67
C LEU A 31 4.49 -10.23 -17.09
N VAL A 32 3.34 -10.87 -17.28
CA VAL A 32 3.26 -12.24 -17.81
C VAL A 32 3.93 -12.31 -19.17
N LYS A 33 3.62 -11.39 -20.08
CA LYS A 33 4.27 -11.31 -21.39
C LYS A 33 5.78 -11.18 -21.25
N LYS A 34 6.26 -10.35 -20.32
CA LYS A 34 7.70 -10.18 -20.12
C LYS A 34 8.38 -11.41 -19.54
N LEU A 35 7.73 -12.12 -18.61
CA LEU A 35 8.20 -13.38 -18.06
C LEU A 35 8.30 -14.47 -19.14
N GLU A 36 7.27 -14.57 -19.99
CA GLU A 36 7.23 -15.48 -21.13
C GLU A 36 8.35 -15.18 -22.14
N GLU A 37 8.55 -13.90 -22.51
CA GLU A 37 9.64 -13.48 -23.40
C GLU A 37 11.03 -13.83 -22.86
N LEU A 38 11.19 -13.84 -21.53
CA LEU A 38 12.44 -14.19 -20.85
C LEU A 38 12.58 -15.69 -20.57
N GLY A 39 11.57 -16.51 -20.88
CA GLY A 39 11.56 -17.94 -20.57
C GLY A 39 11.42 -18.26 -19.07
N ILE A 40 10.98 -17.29 -18.27
CA ILE A 40 10.84 -17.41 -16.81
C ILE A 40 9.41 -17.82 -16.48
N GLY A 41 9.25 -19.00 -15.89
CA GLY A 41 7.94 -19.56 -15.54
C GLY A 41 7.21 -20.23 -16.71
N ARG A 42 6.00 -20.71 -16.43
CA ARG A 42 5.15 -21.52 -17.33
C ARG A 42 3.68 -21.08 -17.17
N PRO A 43 2.76 -21.46 -18.07
CA PRO A 43 1.34 -21.09 -17.96
C PRO A 43 0.71 -21.41 -16.59
N SER A 44 1.20 -22.46 -15.92
CA SER A 44 0.78 -22.87 -14.58
C SER A 44 1.33 -22.00 -13.45
N THR A 45 2.43 -21.25 -13.66
CA THR A 45 3.16 -20.53 -12.60
C THR A 45 3.05 -19.01 -12.70
N TYR A 46 2.63 -18.44 -13.84
CA TYR A 46 2.50 -16.98 -13.99
C TYR A 46 1.59 -16.32 -12.95
N ALA A 47 0.31 -16.74 -12.89
CA ALA A 47 -0.65 -16.16 -11.95
C ALA A 47 -0.28 -16.42 -10.47
N PRO A 48 0.15 -17.65 -10.07
CA PRO A 48 0.63 -17.90 -8.71
C PRO A 48 1.84 -17.06 -8.31
N THR A 49 2.81 -16.84 -9.22
CA THR A 49 4.01 -16.03 -8.95
C THR A 49 3.63 -14.59 -8.66
N ILE A 50 2.84 -13.98 -9.55
CA ILE A 50 2.35 -12.61 -9.39
C ILE A 50 1.53 -12.46 -8.10
N SER A 51 0.63 -13.40 -7.83
CA SER A 51 -0.16 -13.41 -6.60
C SER A 51 0.71 -13.53 -5.35
N THR A 52 1.78 -14.32 -5.41
CA THR A 52 2.68 -14.53 -4.27
C THR A 52 3.46 -13.26 -3.94
N VAL A 53 4.03 -12.58 -4.94
CA VAL A 53 4.77 -11.33 -4.69
C VAL A 53 3.87 -10.20 -4.19
N GLN A 54 2.62 -10.17 -4.63
CA GLN A 54 1.61 -9.22 -4.12
C GLN A 54 1.17 -9.57 -2.68
N ASN A 55 0.83 -10.83 -2.42
CA ASN A 55 0.37 -11.27 -1.10
C ASN A 55 1.44 -11.14 -0.02
N ARG A 56 2.73 -11.27 -0.39
CA ARG A 56 3.86 -11.03 0.51
C ARG A 56 4.23 -9.54 0.64
N GLY A 57 3.57 -8.67 -0.12
CA GLY A 57 3.76 -7.23 -0.04
C GLY A 57 5.04 -6.70 -0.70
N TYR A 58 5.72 -7.48 -1.54
CA TYR A 58 6.89 -7.01 -2.30
C TYR A 58 6.48 -6.07 -3.44
N VAL A 59 5.28 -6.26 -3.97
CA VAL A 59 4.70 -5.44 -5.03
C VAL A 59 3.28 -5.06 -4.64
N VAL A 60 2.92 -3.81 -4.84
CA VAL A 60 1.57 -3.30 -4.64
C VAL A 60 0.95 -2.90 -5.98
N LYS A 61 -0.36 -3.12 -6.10
CA LYS A 61 -1.15 -2.68 -7.25
C LYS A 61 -1.90 -1.43 -6.89
N GLU A 62 -1.58 -0.32 -7.54
CA GLU A 62 -2.10 0.99 -7.17
C GLU A 62 -2.51 1.80 -8.42
N ASN A 63 -3.31 2.83 -8.17
CA ASN A 63 -3.54 3.91 -9.12
C ASN A 63 -2.78 5.13 -8.61
N ARG A 64 -1.98 5.75 -9.47
CA ARG A 64 -1.36 7.05 -9.19
C ARG A 64 -1.95 8.07 -10.13
N ASP A 65 -2.49 9.14 -9.55
CA ASP A 65 -2.98 10.27 -10.33
C ASP A 65 -1.81 10.94 -11.04
N GLY A 66 -2.08 11.42 -12.25
CA GLY A 66 -1.09 12.17 -13.01
C GLY A 66 -1.00 13.62 -12.55
N GLU A 67 0.09 14.26 -12.88
CA GLU A 67 0.29 15.69 -12.70
C GLU A 67 -0.11 16.46 -13.96
N GLU A 68 -0.44 17.73 -13.79
CA GLU A 68 -0.73 18.65 -14.88
C GLU A 68 0.52 19.47 -15.18
N ARG A 69 0.87 19.59 -16.47
CA ARG A 69 1.91 20.50 -16.95
C ARG A 69 1.41 21.32 -18.11
N ASN A 70 1.96 22.51 -18.26
CA ASN A 70 1.69 23.36 -19.42
C ASN A 70 2.60 22.96 -20.57
N THR A 71 2.02 22.87 -21.77
CA THR A 71 2.73 22.69 -23.04
C THR A 71 2.43 23.87 -23.95
N ILE A 72 3.42 24.26 -24.74
CA ILE A 72 3.28 25.35 -25.71
C ILE A 72 3.00 24.78 -27.09
N ILE A 73 1.98 25.35 -27.76
CA ILE A 73 1.72 25.14 -29.17
C ILE A 73 1.96 26.46 -29.90
N LEU A 74 2.88 26.46 -30.85
CA LEU A 74 3.15 27.60 -31.71
C LEU A 74 2.52 27.35 -33.08
N THR A 75 1.69 28.29 -33.54
CA THR A 75 1.07 28.24 -34.87
C THR A 75 1.54 29.43 -35.68
N LEU A 76 2.17 29.16 -36.83
CA LEU A 76 2.50 30.15 -37.85
C LEU A 76 1.44 30.12 -38.95
N GLU A 77 0.69 31.21 -39.07
CA GLU A 77 -0.34 31.46 -40.08
C GLU A 77 -0.15 32.85 -40.67
N LYS A 78 -0.13 32.98 -42.00
CA LYS A 78 0.00 34.29 -42.70
C LYS A 78 1.15 35.16 -42.15
N SER A 79 2.31 34.54 -41.92
CA SER A 79 3.52 35.20 -41.37
C SER A 79 3.39 35.75 -39.95
N LYS A 80 2.33 35.38 -39.21
CA LYS A 80 2.13 35.70 -37.80
C LYS A 80 2.25 34.43 -36.96
N ILE A 81 3.07 34.49 -35.92
CA ILE A 81 3.19 33.43 -34.92
C ILE A 81 2.21 33.74 -33.79
N THR A 82 1.46 32.72 -33.38
CA THR A 82 0.60 32.75 -32.19
C THR A 82 0.98 31.60 -31.28
N ASP A 83 0.99 31.85 -29.98
CA ASP A 83 1.26 30.88 -28.93
C ASP A 83 -0.03 30.53 -28.18
N LYS A 84 -0.16 29.25 -27.84
CA LYS A 84 -1.30 28.76 -27.06
C LYS A 84 -0.80 27.78 -26.01
N PHE A 85 -1.12 28.09 -24.75
CA PHE A 85 -0.89 27.16 -23.65
C PHE A 85 -1.95 26.06 -23.67
N LYS A 86 -1.48 24.83 -23.54
CA LYS A 86 -2.33 23.65 -23.41
C LYS A 86 -1.91 22.88 -22.16
N VAL A 87 -2.87 22.65 -21.27
CA VAL A 87 -2.67 21.77 -20.11
C VAL A 87 -2.64 20.32 -20.60
N GLU A 88 -1.57 19.62 -20.27
CA GLU A 88 -1.36 18.19 -20.52
C GLU A 88 -1.26 17.45 -19.19
N LYS A 89 -1.96 16.32 -19.08
CA LYS A 89 -1.84 15.39 -17.95
C LYS A 89 -0.76 14.35 -18.25
N PHE A 90 0.18 14.16 -17.34
CA PHE A 90 1.27 13.19 -17.49
C PHE A 90 1.45 12.37 -16.19
N GLY A 91 2.12 11.21 -16.29
CA GLY A 91 2.42 10.38 -15.11
C GLY A 91 1.24 9.60 -14.53
N PHE A 92 0.06 9.65 -15.16
CA PHE A 92 -1.09 8.86 -14.72
C PHE A 92 -0.85 7.36 -14.91
N GLU A 93 -0.93 6.60 -13.82
CA GLU A 93 -0.72 5.15 -13.82
C GLU A 93 -1.92 4.45 -13.20
N LYS A 94 -2.64 3.65 -14.01
CA LYS A 94 -3.83 2.92 -13.56
C LYS A 94 -3.59 1.42 -13.49
N ASN A 95 -3.92 0.82 -12.35
CA ASN A 95 -3.81 -0.62 -12.08
C ASN A 95 -2.40 -1.16 -12.39
N LYS A 96 -1.38 -0.40 -12.02
CA LYS A 96 0.02 -0.75 -12.25
C LYS A 96 0.67 -1.32 -11.00
N MET A 97 1.72 -2.09 -11.22
CA MET A 97 2.55 -2.69 -10.18
C MET A 97 3.69 -1.75 -9.78
N PHE A 98 3.84 -1.55 -8.47
CA PHE A 98 4.91 -0.77 -7.87
C PHE A 98 5.66 -1.65 -6.87
N PRO A 99 7.00 -1.67 -6.90
CA PRO A 99 7.76 -2.32 -5.84
C PRO A 99 7.54 -1.56 -4.52
N SER A 100 7.45 -2.29 -3.43
CA SER A 100 7.44 -1.72 -2.07
C SER A 100 8.87 -1.60 -1.54
N ASP A 101 9.06 -0.84 -0.45
CA ASP A 101 10.38 -0.75 0.20
C ASP A 101 10.90 -2.12 0.66
N ILE A 102 10.02 -2.97 1.19
CA ILE A 102 10.42 -4.34 1.54
C ILE A 102 10.78 -5.15 0.30
N GLY A 103 10.09 -4.94 -0.82
CA GLY A 103 10.43 -5.58 -2.10
C GLY A 103 11.81 -5.17 -2.59
N MET A 104 12.13 -3.87 -2.52
CA MET A 104 13.43 -3.34 -2.95
C MET A 104 14.55 -3.80 -2.04
N VAL A 105 14.42 -3.65 -0.72
CA VAL A 105 15.42 -4.11 0.26
C VAL A 105 15.72 -5.61 0.12
N VAL A 106 14.68 -6.44 -0.06
CA VAL A 106 14.88 -7.88 -0.28
C VAL A 106 15.55 -8.14 -1.63
N ASN A 107 15.14 -7.45 -2.69
CA ASN A 107 15.75 -7.59 -4.01
C ASN A 107 17.23 -7.20 -3.99
N ASP A 108 17.59 -6.08 -3.38
CA ASP A 108 18.95 -5.57 -3.36
C ASP A 108 19.87 -6.49 -2.55
N PHE A 109 19.37 -6.98 -1.41
CA PHE A 109 20.06 -8.01 -0.64
C PHE A 109 20.31 -9.27 -1.49
N LEU A 110 19.28 -9.78 -2.17
CA LEU A 110 19.44 -10.97 -2.98
C LEU A 110 20.33 -10.73 -4.21
N MET A 111 20.31 -9.55 -4.82
CA MET A 111 21.19 -9.22 -5.94
C MET A 111 22.65 -9.11 -5.50
N GLU A 112 22.91 -8.52 -4.33
CA GLU A 112 24.26 -8.39 -3.76
C GLU A 112 24.88 -9.76 -3.45
N TYR A 113 24.15 -10.62 -2.74
CA TYR A 113 24.70 -11.88 -2.25
C TYR A 113 24.39 -13.07 -3.14
N PHE A 114 23.34 -13.03 -3.97
CA PHE A 114 22.83 -14.17 -4.74
C PHE A 114 22.57 -13.83 -6.22
N GLY A 115 23.20 -12.79 -6.77
CA GLY A 115 22.98 -12.32 -8.15
C GLY A 115 23.02 -13.42 -9.22
N ASP A 116 23.96 -14.37 -9.12
CA ASP A 116 24.10 -15.47 -10.09
C ASP A 116 22.83 -16.32 -10.25
N ILE A 117 22.08 -16.54 -9.16
CA ILE A 117 20.86 -17.36 -9.18
C ILE A 117 19.59 -16.53 -9.42
N LEU A 118 19.69 -15.20 -9.35
CA LEU A 118 18.63 -14.27 -9.69
C LEU A 118 18.71 -13.79 -11.14
N ASP A 119 19.79 -14.12 -11.85
CA ASP A 119 19.91 -13.81 -13.27
C ASP A 119 18.75 -14.42 -14.08
N TYR A 120 18.27 -13.65 -15.05
CA TYR A 120 17.15 -14.06 -15.88
C TYR A 120 17.49 -15.29 -16.74
N ASN A 121 18.73 -15.39 -17.24
CA ASN A 121 19.15 -16.53 -18.04
C ASN A 121 19.30 -17.77 -17.17
N PHE A 122 19.83 -17.61 -15.94
CA PHE A 122 19.89 -18.73 -14.98
C PHE A 122 18.49 -19.30 -14.73
N THR A 123 17.53 -18.42 -14.44
CA THR A 123 16.15 -18.85 -14.16
C THR A 123 15.51 -19.54 -15.36
N ALA A 124 15.69 -18.97 -16.56
CA ALA A 124 15.17 -19.57 -17.80
C ALA A 124 15.81 -20.92 -18.12
N MET A 125 17.12 -21.06 -17.85
CA MET A 125 17.85 -22.31 -18.01
C MET A 125 17.33 -23.40 -17.06
N VAL A 126 17.14 -23.09 -15.78
CA VAL A 126 16.58 -24.04 -14.80
C VAL A 126 15.17 -24.49 -15.20
N GLU A 127 14.34 -23.58 -15.67
CA GLU A 127 13.00 -23.93 -16.17
C GLU A 127 13.07 -24.88 -17.37
N LYS A 128 14.04 -24.70 -18.27
CA LYS A 128 14.29 -25.64 -19.37
C LYS A 128 14.78 -26.99 -18.86
N GLU A 129 15.71 -27.02 -17.92
CA GLU A 129 16.20 -28.27 -17.31
C GLU A 129 15.06 -29.07 -16.66
N PHE A 130 14.04 -28.40 -16.10
CA PHE A 130 12.85 -29.07 -15.61
C PHE A 130 11.99 -29.71 -16.71
N ASP A 131 11.90 -29.08 -17.88
CA ASP A 131 11.25 -29.68 -19.05
C ASP A 131 12.06 -30.89 -19.55
N ASP A 132 13.38 -30.77 -19.67
CA ASP A 132 14.27 -31.86 -20.08
C ASP A 132 14.17 -33.06 -19.09
N ILE A 133 14.01 -32.80 -17.78
CA ILE A 133 13.76 -33.84 -16.77
C ILE A 133 12.38 -34.50 -16.99
N ALA A 134 11.35 -33.71 -17.30
CA ALA A 134 10.00 -34.23 -17.53
C ALA A 134 9.93 -35.12 -18.79
N GLU A 135 10.75 -34.82 -19.80
CA GLU A 135 10.90 -35.61 -21.02
C GLU A 135 11.86 -36.81 -20.83
N GLY A 136 12.59 -36.86 -19.72
CA GLY A 136 13.52 -37.93 -19.39
C GLY A 136 14.91 -37.78 -20.02
N GLU A 137 15.21 -36.61 -20.57
CA GLU A 137 16.50 -36.26 -21.19
C GLU A 137 17.57 -35.88 -20.17
N LEU A 138 17.17 -35.43 -18.98
CA LEU A 138 18.08 -35.02 -17.91
C LEU A 138 17.82 -35.77 -16.59
N ASN A 139 18.90 -36.15 -15.91
CA ASN A 139 18.81 -36.79 -14.60
C ASN A 139 18.65 -35.74 -13.48
N TRP A 140 17.46 -35.67 -12.89
CA TRP A 140 17.15 -34.69 -11.84
C TRP A 140 18.10 -34.74 -10.63
N ARG A 141 18.63 -35.91 -10.25
CA ARG A 141 19.55 -36.01 -9.11
C ARG A 141 20.86 -35.30 -9.39
N LYS A 142 21.35 -35.40 -10.63
CA LYS A 142 22.58 -34.73 -11.06
C LYS A 142 22.39 -33.22 -11.07
N MET A 143 21.30 -32.74 -11.68
CA MET A 143 20.94 -31.32 -11.72
C MET A 143 20.85 -30.71 -10.32
N ILE A 144 20.15 -31.37 -9.39
CA ILE A 144 20.02 -30.88 -8.01
C ILE A 144 21.36 -30.88 -7.27
N ASP A 145 22.20 -31.90 -7.45
CA ASP A 145 23.53 -31.97 -6.81
C ASP A 145 24.47 -30.86 -7.30
N GLU A 146 24.45 -30.58 -8.61
CA GLU A 146 25.23 -29.51 -9.24
C GLU A 146 24.79 -28.12 -8.79
N PHE A 147 23.48 -27.90 -8.59
CA PHE A 147 22.97 -26.64 -8.05
C PHE A 147 23.22 -26.49 -6.53
N TYR A 148 22.90 -27.54 -5.76
CA TYR A 148 22.80 -27.40 -4.30
C TYR A 148 24.15 -27.22 -3.61
N LYS A 149 25.21 -27.92 -4.05
CA LYS A 149 26.55 -27.83 -3.46
C LYS A 149 27.11 -26.39 -3.45
N PRO A 150 27.20 -25.68 -4.61
CA PRO A 150 27.68 -24.31 -4.61
C PRO A 150 26.70 -23.35 -3.91
N PHE A 151 25.39 -23.55 -4.08
CA PHE A 151 24.38 -22.71 -3.43
C PHE A 151 24.46 -22.79 -1.90
N HIS A 152 24.62 -23.99 -1.33
CA HIS A 152 24.72 -24.18 0.11
C HIS A 152 25.99 -23.54 0.68
N LYS A 153 27.12 -23.65 -0.02
CA LYS A 153 28.35 -22.94 0.37
C LYS A 153 28.14 -21.43 0.40
N LYS A 154 27.47 -20.89 -0.61
CA LYS A 154 27.16 -19.46 -0.74
C LYS A 154 26.22 -18.96 0.37
N ILE A 155 25.29 -19.80 0.85
CA ILE A 155 24.48 -19.50 2.03
C ILE A 155 25.37 -19.32 3.26
N GLY A 156 26.30 -20.26 3.52
CA GLY A 156 27.21 -20.18 4.66
C GLY A 156 28.08 -18.92 4.62
N GLU A 157 28.69 -18.63 3.46
CA GLU A 157 29.49 -17.41 3.25
C GLU A 157 28.66 -16.13 3.46
N THR A 158 27.39 -16.12 3.04
CA THR A 158 26.49 -14.98 3.23
C THR A 158 26.04 -14.83 4.69
N GLU A 159 25.76 -15.91 5.41
CA GLU A 159 25.36 -15.82 6.82
C GLU A 159 26.47 -15.24 7.72
N GLU A 160 27.74 -15.51 7.38
CA GLU A 160 28.91 -14.98 8.09
C GLU A 160 29.20 -13.51 7.74
N ASN A 161 29.04 -13.13 6.47
CA ASN A 161 29.46 -11.82 5.96
C ASN A 161 28.32 -10.81 5.79
N SER A 162 27.05 -11.23 5.87
CA SER A 162 25.93 -10.30 5.71
C SER A 162 25.76 -9.42 6.95
N GLU A 163 26.03 -8.13 6.78
CA GLU A 163 25.61 -7.14 7.75
C GLU A 163 24.08 -7.09 7.77
N ARG A 164 23.47 -7.54 8.86
CA ARG A 164 22.02 -7.42 9.12
C ARG A 164 21.50 -5.97 9.21
N GLY A 165 22.33 -4.97 8.85
CA GLY A 165 22.16 -3.55 9.14
C GLY A 165 21.95 -2.63 7.93
N ARG A 166 22.17 -3.06 6.68
CA ARG A 166 22.07 -2.15 5.51
C ARG A 166 20.66 -1.68 5.14
N SER A 167 19.64 -2.06 5.91
CA SER A 167 18.28 -1.54 5.73
C SER A 167 18.13 -0.09 6.19
N GLU A 168 19.20 0.61 6.57
CA GLU A 168 19.18 2.01 7.01
C GLU A 168 19.99 2.95 6.11
N ARG A 169 19.37 4.09 5.77
CA ARG A 169 19.94 5.17 4.97
C ARG A 169 19.96 6.44 5.80
N LEU A 170 21.13 6.99 6.05
CA LEU A 170 21.28 8.31 6.68
C LEU A 170 20.79 9.39 5.72
N LEU A 171 19.82 10.19 6.14
CA LEU A 171 19.25 11.31 5.38
C LEU A 171 19.94 12.64 5.72
N GLY A 172 20.47 12.78 6.93
CA GLY A 172 21.11 13.99 7.41
C GLY A 172 20.88 14.21 8.91
N VAL A 173 20.90 15.48 9.33
CA VAL A 173 20.76 15.88 10.74
C VAL A 173 19.48 16.70 10.92
N ASP A 174 18.71 16.41 11.96
CA ASP A 174 17.53 17.18 12.34
C ASP A 174 17.94 18.56 12.89
N PRO A 175 17.50 19.68 12.29
CA PRO A 175 17.83 21.02 12.77
C PRO A 175 17.31 21.34 14.17
N LYS A 176 16.25 20.65 14.64
CA LYS A 176 15.64 20.91 15.96
C LYS A 176 16.43 20.25 17.10
N SER A 177 16.79 18.98 16.93
CA SER A 177 17.47 18.19 17.96
C SER A 177 18.98 18.05 17.77
N GLY A 178 19.51 18.35 16.58
CA GLY A 178 20.92 18.13 16.23
C GLY A 178 21.29 16.66 16.01
N LYS A 179 20.30 15.77 15.92
CA LYS A 179 20.50 14.31 15.84
C LYS A 179 20.41 13.78 14.41
N ASN A 180 21.06 12.64 14.16
CA ASN A 180 21.00 11.96 12.88
C ASN A 180 19.58 11.47 12.56
N VAL A 181 19.23 11.52 11.28
CA VAL A 181 17.93 11.09 10.74
C VAL A 181 18.14 9.96 9.76
N TYR A 182 17.50 8.82 10.00
CA TYR A 182 17.63 7.61 9.20
C TYR A 182 16.30 7.19 8.59
N ALA A 183 16.29 6.79 7.33
CA ALA A 183 15.21 6.01 6.74
C ALA A 183 15.55 4.52 6.82
N LYS A 184 14.68 3.69 7.40
CA LYS A 184 14.94 2.25 7.50
C LYS A 184 13.71 1.36 7.55
N LEU A 185 13.93 0.07 7.29
CA LEU A 185 12.88 -0.95 7.43
C LEU A 185 12.80 -1.48 8.87
N ALA A 186 11.69 -1.20 9.57
CA ALA A 186 11.39 -1.75 10.89
C ALA A 186 10.39 -2.92 10.81
N LYS A 187 10.11 -3.57 11.95
CA LYS A 187 9.17 -4.71 12.07
C LYS A 187 7.80 -4.44 11.46
N PHE A 188 7.34 -3.18 11.49
CA PHE A 188 6.02 -2.78 11.03
C PHE A 188 6.05 -2.00 9.70
N GLY A 189 7.18 -2.06 8.97
CA GLY A 189 7.36 -1.39 7.69
C GLY A 189 8.40 -0.26 7.73
N PRO A 190 8.49 0.53 6.65
CA PRO A 190 9.45 1.61 6.51
C PRO A 190 9.15 2.75 7.50
N VAL A 191 10.20 3.21 8.19
CA VAL A 191 10.13 4.25 9.21
C VAL A 191 11.28 5.24 9.05
N ILE A 192 11.04 6.46 9.50
CA ILE A 192 12.09 7.43 9.79
C ILE A 192 12.42 7.37 11.27
N GLN A 193 13.69 7.38 11.61
CA GLN A 193 14.22 7.45 12.97
C GLN A 193 15.00 8.77 13.14
N ILE A 194 14.75 9.50 14.22
CA ILE A 194 15.59 10.64 14.65
C ILE A 194 16.30 10.25 15.96
N GLY A 195 17.63 10.40 16.00
CA GLY A 195 18.47 10.00 17.12
C GLY A 195 18.92 8.55 17.06
N GLU A 196 19.89 8.20 17.91
CA GLU A 196 20.47 6.87 18.02
C GLU A 196 20.12 6.23 19.37
N LYS A 197 20.43 4.94 19.55
CA LYS A 197 20.15 4.25 20.82
C LYS A 197 21.06 4.71 21.96
N ASP A 198 22.23 5.22 21.60
CA ASP A 198 23.27 5.62 22.55
C ASP A 198 23.13 7.09 22.98
N ASP A 199 22.14 7.81 22.41
CA ASP A 199 21.79 9.17 22.82
C ASP A 199 21.11 9.18 24.21
N GLU A 200 21.29 10.28 24.95
CA GLU A 200 20.64 10.48 26.26
C GLU A 200 19.11 10.41 26.18
N GLU A 201 18.54 10.91 25.09
CA GLU A 201 17.10 10.79 24.81
C GLU A 201 16.84 9.69 23.79
N LYS A 202 15.80 8.89 24.06
CA LYS A 202 15.40 7.78 23.19
C LYS A 202 15.10 8.25 21.76
N PRO A 203 15.46 7.43 20.75
CA PRO A 203 15.17 7.75 19.37
C PRO A 203 13.66 7.80 19.13
N THR A 204 13.24 8.75 18.32
CA THR A 204 11.84 8.91 17.92
C THR A 204 11.63 8.29 16.55
N PHE A 205 10.43 7.75 16.32
CA PHE A 205 10.10 7.05 15.09
C PHE A 205 8.82 7.61 14.48
N SER A 206 8.80 7.74 13.16
CA SER A 206 7.59 8.03 12.40
C SER A 206 7.48 7.07 11.22
N SER A 207 6.28 6.53 10.98
CA SER A 207 6.05 5.64 9.85
C SER A 207 6.00 6.43 8.54
N MET A 208 6.63 5.89 7.50
CA MET A 208 6.59 6.48 6.16
C MET A 208 5.20 6.33 5.53
N GLN A 209 4.84 7.27 4.65
CA GLN A 209 3.56 7.25 3.95
C GLN A 209 3.57 6.28 2.77
N LYS A 210 2.38 5.90 2.29
CA LYS A 210 2.24 5.13 1.06
C LYS A 210 2.79 5.93 -0.12
N GLY A 211 3.66 5.31 -0.90
CA GLY A 211 4.30 5.92 -2.07
C GLY A 211 5.61 6.65 -1.77
N GLN A 212 5.95 6.90 -0.50
CA GLN A 212 7.30 7.29 -0.11
C GLN A 212 8.20 6.06 -0.13
N HIS A 213 9.45 6.25 -0.55
CA HIS A 213 10.43 5.17 -0.65
C HIS A 213 11.69 5.50 0.13
N ILE A 214 12.28 4.52 0.81
CA ILE A 214 13.49 4.69 1.64
C ILE A 214 14.63 5.33 0.81
N GLU A 215 14.74 4.96 -0.47
CA GLU A 215 15.78 5.44 -1.37
C GLU A 215 15.53 6.85 -1.93
N ALA A 216 14.26 7.26 -2.03
CA ALA A 216 13.87 8.51 -2.69
C ALA A 216 13.53 9.62 -1.71
N ILE A 217 13.13 9.28 -0.47
CA ILE A 217 12.71 10.28 0.50
C ILE A 217 13.85 11.25 0.83
N THR A 218 13.52 12.53 0.88
CA THR A 218 14.43 13.61 1.25
C THR A 218 14.39 13.88 2.75
N LEU A 219 15.41 14.54 3.29
CA LEU A 219 15.44 14.95 4.70
C LEU A 219 14.24 15.85 5.04
N GLU A 220 13.88 16.79 4.18
CA GLU A 220 12.75 17.70 4.40
C GLU A 220 11.41 16.95 4.49
N GLU A 221 11.16 16.01 3.58
CA GLU A 221 9.96 15.16 3.62
C GLU A 221 9.93 14.27 4.86
N ALA A 222 11.09 13.75 5.26
CA ALA A 222 11.22 12.89 6.43
C ALA A 222 10.93 13.64 7.73
N LEU A 223 11.44 14.87 7.88
CA LEU A 223 11.20 15.72 9.06
C LEU A 223 9.73 16.11 9.20
N LYS A 224 9.03 16.38 8.08
CA LYS A 224 7.57 16.64 8.07
C LYS A 224 6.75 15.49 8.66
N LEU A 225 7.27 14.26 8.66
CA LEU A 225 6.58 13.12 9.26
C LEU A 225 6.53 13.20 10.79
N PHE A 226 7.32 14.06 11.44
CA PHE A 226 7.36 14.27 12.89
C PHE A 226 6.59 15.49 13.35
N ASP A 227 6.07 16.31 12.43
CA ASP A 227 5.21 17.45 12.78
C ASP A 227 3.80 17.01 13.25
N LEU A 228 3.50 15.70 13.20
CA LEU A 228 2.33 15.10 13.84
C LEU A 228 2.74 14.31 15.09
N PRO A 229 1.93 14.31 16.17
CA PRO A 229 0.58 14.85 16.28
C PRO A 229 0.49 16.38 16.36
N LEU A 230 -0.51 16.97 15.69
CA LEU A 230 -0.83 18.39 15.71
C LEU A 230 -1.86 18.69 16.81
N THR A 231 -1.53 19.55 17.76
CA THR A 231 -2.48 20.02 18.79
C THR A 231 -3.10 21.34 18.34
N LEU A 232 -4.43 21.37 18.13
CA LEU A 232 -5.14 22.54 17.59
C LEU A 232 -5.71 23.47 18.68
N GLY A 233 -5.81 22.99 19.91
CA GLY A 233 -6.39 23.73 21.04
C GLY A 233 -7.35 22.88 21.87
N ASP A 234 -8.20 23.54 22.65
CA ASP A 234 -9.17 22.90 23.53
C ASP A 234 -10.60 23.07 23.02
N TYR A 235 -11.39 22.00 23.10
CA TYR A 235 -12.82 21.98 22.82
C TYR A 235 -13.52 21.18 23.92
N GLU A 236 -14.65 21.66 24.47
CA GLU A 236 -15.35 21.00 25.59
C GLU A 236 -14.43 20.65 26.79
N GLY A 237 -13.40 21.48 27.06
CA GLY A 237 -12.44 21.26 28.14
C GLY A 237 -11.45 20.09 27.92
N LYS A 238 -11.34 19.59 26.68
CA LYS A 238 -10.38 18.55 26.28
C LYS A 238 -9.59 18.98 25.05
N THR A 239 -8.33 18.57 25.00
CA THR A 239 -7.43 18.85 23.87
C THR A 239 -7.89 18.16 22.60
N VAL A 240 -7.89 18.90 21.50
CA VAL A 240 -8.13 18.41 20.14
C VAL A 240 -6.79 18.16 19.46
N VAL A 241 -6.55 16.91 19.05
CA VAL A 241 -5.28 16.48 18.45
C VAL A 241 -5.52 15.80 17.11
N ILE A 242 -4.83 16.23 16.06
CA ILE A 242 -4.79 15.56 14.76
C ILE A 242 -3.60 14.62 14.72
N ASN A 243 -3.83 13.38 14.28
CA ASN A 243 -2.76 12.42 14.06
C ASN A 243 -3.11 11.44 12.94
N VAL A 244 -2.12 10.67 12.46
CA VAL A 244 -2.30 9.62 11.48
C VAL A 244 -2.10 8.26 12.14
N GLY A 245 -3.11 7.41 12.06
CA GLY A 245 -3.05 6.03 12.54
C GLY A 245 -3.01 5.02 11.39
N ARG A 246 -2.98 3.73 11.74
CA ARG A 246 -2.99 2.62 10.76
C ARG A 246 -4.15 2.63 9.75
N PHE A 247 -5.25 3.33 10.05
CA PHE A 247 -6.45 3.40 9.21
C PHE A 247 -6.61 4.75 8.50
N GLY A 248 -5.65 5.66 8.64
CA GLY A 248 -5.68 7.00 8.07
C GLY A 248 -5.70 8.11 9.13
N PRO A 249 -5.80 9.37 8.66
CA PRO A 249 -5.85 10.55 9.53
C PRO A 249 -7.11 10.61 10.39
N TYR A 250 -6.97 11.09 11.62
CA TYR A 250 -8.07 11.27 12.56
C TYR A 250 -7.89 12.49 13.47
N VAL A 251 -9.00 13.06 13.92
CA VAL A 251 -9.08 13.97 15.06
C VAL A 251 -9.34 13.14 16.31
N ARG A 252 -8.52 13.30 17.35
CA ARG A 252 -8.74 12.74 18.68
C ARG A 252 -9.26 13.81 19.61
N HIS A 253 -10.39 13.53 20.25
CA HIS A 253 -10.99 14.38 21.28
C HIS A 253 -11.66 13.48 22.31
N ASN A 254 -11.41 13.74 23.61
CA ASN A 254 -11.96 12.97 24.73
C ASN A 254 -11.86 11.43 24.59
N SER A 255 -10.71 10.93 24.13
CA SER A 255 -10.47 9.49 23.83
C SER A 255 -11.29 8.87 22.70
N ALA A 256 -12.13 9.66 22.02
CA ALA A 256 -12.78 9.28 20.77
C ALA A 256 -11.91 9.64 19.56
N PHE A 257 -12.08 8.89 18.46
CA PHE A 257 -11.33 9.02 17.22
C PHE A 257 -12.28 9.29 16.05
N TYR A 258 -12.13 10.44 15.41
CA TYR A 258 -12.98 10.86 14.29
C TYR A 258 -12.17 10.91 13.00
N SER A 259 -12.50 10.06 12.03
CA SER A 259 -11.74 9.92 10.79
C SER A 259 -11.87 11.16 9.89
N ILE A 260 -10.75 11.61 9.34
CA ILE A 260 -10.66 12.76 8.42
C ILE A 260 -10.53 12.23 6.99
N LYS A 261 -11.23 12.86 6.03
CA LYS A 261 -11.13 12.55 4.59
C LYS A 261 -10.18 13.49 3.85
N LEU A 262 -9.08 13.86 4.49
CA LEU A 262 -8.05 14.73 3.93
C LEU A 262 -6.76 13.93 3.78
N LYS A 263 -5.93 14.33 2.83
CA LYS A 263 -4.56 13.81 2.71
C LYS A 263 -3.69 14.40 3.84
N ARG A 264 -2.54 13.79 4.13
CA ARG A 264 -1.70 14.22 5.26
C ARG A 264 -1.20 15.66 5.09
N GLU A 265 -0.91 16.04 3.85
CA GLU A 265 -0.36 17.34 3.48
C GLU A 265 -1.38 18.45 3.78
N GLU A 266 -2.66 18.14 3.65
CA GLU A 266 -3.77 19.04 3.97
C GLU A 266 -4.06 19.11 5.48
N LEU A 267 -3.52 18.20 6.29
CA LEU A 267 -3.77 18.18 7.74
C LEU A 267 -3.14 19.36 8.47
N PHE A 268 -2.04 19.90 7.92
CA PHE A 268 -1.33 21.02 8.50
C PHE A 268 -2.12 22.34 8.37
N ASP A 269 -3.01 22.41 7.39
CA ASP A 269 -3.87 23.57 7.15
C ASP A 269 -5.21 23.49 7.91
N VAL A 270 -5.47 22.40 8.63
CA VAL A 270 -6.73 22.20 9.35
C VAL A 270 -6.81 23.12 10.56
N THR A 271 -7.84 23.96 10.60
CA THR A 271 -8.10 24.85 11.73
C THR A 271 -8.86 24.13 12.86
N LEU A 272 -8.81 24.68 14.07
CA LEU A 272 -9.59 24.19 15.21
C LEU A 272 -11.09 24.11 14.89
N GLU A 273 -11.63 25.10 14.16
CA GLU A 273 -13.04 25.15 13.76
C GLU A 273 -13.41 23.98 12.83
N GLN A 274 -12.56 23.68 11.84
CA GLN A 274 -12.76 22.54 10.96
C GLN A 274 -12.68 21.21 11.72
N ALA A 275 -11.74 21.09 12.67
CA ALA A 275 -11.62 19.91 13.51
C ALA A 275 -12.86 19.72 14.42
N ILE A 276 -13.41 20.80 14.98
CA ILE A 276 -14.66 20.79 15.75
C ILE A 276 -15.83 20.31 14.88
N GLN A 277 -15.93 20.81 13.64
CA GLN A 277 -16.97 20.37 12.70
C GLN A 277 -16.90 18.86 12.42
N ILE A 278 -15.68 18.31 12.25
CA ILE A 278 -15.46 16.87 12.07
C ILE A 278 -15.90 16.08 13.32
N ILE A 279 -15.60 16.59 14.52
CA ILE A 279 -16.05 15.98 15.79
C ILE A 279 -17.58 15.96 15.87
N ILE A 280 -18.24 17.09 15.55
CA ILE A 280 -19.71 17.20 15.57
C ILE A 280 -20.34 16.22 14.58
N GLU A 281 -19.87 16.19 13.33
CA GLU A 281 -20.34 15.23 12.34
C GLU A 281 -20.08 13.78 12.73
N GLY A 282 -18.95 13.52 13.38
CA GLY A 282 -18.58 12.22 13.92
C GLY A 282 -19.56 11.75 15.00
N LYS A 283 -19.81 12.61 15.99
CA LYS A 283 -20.80 12.39 17.05
C LYS A 283 -22.20 12.21 16.47
N GLU A 284 -22.59 12.98 15.46
CA GLU A 284 -23.89 12.87 14.79
C GLU A 284 -24.03 11.55 14.04
N LYS A 285 -22.98 11.10 13.33
CA LYS A 285 -22.96 9.79 12.67
C LYS A 285 -23.03 8.64 13.68
N GLU A 286 -22.44 8.80 14.86
CA GLU A 286 -22.59 7.84 15.96
C GLU A 286 -24.00 7.86 16.55
N ARG A 287 -24.61 9.03 16.71
CA ARG A 287 -26.00 9.19 17.15
C ARG A 287 -26.98 8.56 16.16
N LEU A 288 -26.82 8.80 14.86
CA LEU A 288 -27.63 8.19 13.80
C LEU A 288 -27.47 6.67 13.72
N LYS A 289 -26.33 6.13 14.16
CA LYS A 289 -26.15 4.69 14.31
C LYS A 289 -26.90 4.16 15.51
N LEU A 290 -27.13 4.93 16.58
CA LEU A 290 -27.87 4.49 17.75
C LEU A 290 -29.37 4.68 17.53
N ILE A 291 -30.10 3.58 17.36
CA ILE A 291 -31.56 3.60 17.20
C ILE A 291 -32.22 3.73 18.58
N LYS A 292 -31.75 2.93 19.56
CA LYS A 292 -32.34 2.87 20.90
C LYS A 292 -31.33 2.25 21.88
N SER A 293 -31.26 2.81 23.08
CA SER A 293 -30.62 2.20 24.26
C SER A 293 -31.70 1.87 25.28
N PHE A 294 -31.41 0.93 26.16
CA PHE A 294 -32.32 0.49 27.22
C PHE A 294 -31.73 0.85 28.58
N ASP A 295 -32.56 1.37 29.49
CA ASP A 295 -32.12 1.76 30.85
C ASP A 295 -31.90 0.52 31.74
N GLU A 296 -32.50 -0.61 31.36
CA GLU A 296 -32.41 -1.89 32.06
C GLU A 296 -31.04 -2.57 31.92
N ASP A 297 -30.35 -2.39 30.79
CA ASP A 297 -28.99 -2.89 30.57
C ASP A 297 -28.27 -2.04 29.51
N GLU A 298 -27.25 -1.30 29.94
CA GLU A 298 -26.41 -0.46 29.07
C GLU A 298 -25.66 -1.26 27.99
N ASN A 299 -25.55 -2.57 28.14
CA ASN A 299 -24.90 -3.46 27.18
C ASN A 299 -25.79 -3.82 25.99
N VAL A 300 -27.11 -3.59 26.06
CA VAL A 300 -28.04 -3.85 24.94
C VAL A 300 -28.29 -2.55 24.18
N LYS A 301 -27.85 -2.50 22.92
CA LYS A 301 -28.05 -1.34 22.04
C LYS A 301 -28.62 -1.76 20.70
N LEU A 302 -29.63 -1.04 20.22
CA LEU A 302 -30.12 -1.16 18.85
C LEU A 302 -29.33 -0.21 17.96
N LEU A 303 -28.64 -0.75 16.97
CA LEU A 303 -27.74 -0.01 16.10
C LEU A 303 -28.13 -0.17 14.63
N ASN A 304 -27.92 0.86 13.82
CA ASN A 304 -28.08 0.81 12.37
C ASN A 304 -26.72 0.54 11.69
N GLY A 305 -26.64 -0.55 10.93
CA GLY A 305 -25.42 -1.00 10.24
C GLY A 305 -25.53 -0.95 8.73
N ARG A 306 -24.43 -1.30 8.04
CA ARG A 306 -24.37 -1.35 6.56
C ARG A 306 -25.42 -2.28 5.92
N PHE A 307 -25.90 -3.28 6.67
CA PHE A 307 -26.84 -4.30 6.20
C PHE A 307 -28.23 -4.20 6.86
N GLY A 308 -28.53 -3.06 7.49
CA GLY A 308 -29.76 -2.82 8.24
C GLY A 308 -29.55 -2.80 9.75
N PRO A 309 -30.65 -2.62 10.53
CA PRO A 309 -30.59 -2.52 11.97
C PRO A 309 -30.28 -3.87 12.64
N TYR A 310 -29.54 -3.83 13.74
CA TYR A 310 -29.09 -5.00 14.50
C TYR A 310 -29.04 -4.69 16.00
N ILE A 311 -29.11 -5.73 16.83
CA ILE A 311 -28.93 -5.61 18.28
C ILE A 311 -27.46 -5.89 18.60
N SER A 312 -26.80 -5.02 19.35
CA SER A 312 -25.47 -5.24 19.90
C SER A 312 -25.60 -5.57 21.39
N PHE A 313 -25.07 -6.72 21.80
CA PHE A 313 -25.04 -7.16 23.19
C PHE A 313 -23.72 -7.86 23.49
N ASN A 314 -23.00 -7.44 24.55
CA ASN A 314 -21.74 -8.04 25.01
C ASN A 314 -20.71 -8.33 23.89
N LYS A 315 -20.49 -7.36 22.99
CA LYS A 315 -19.57 -7.43 21.83
C LYS A 315 -20.01 -8.37 20.69
N ASN A 316 -21.20 -8.94 20.78
CA ASN A 316 -21.85 -9.73 19.73
C ASN A 316 -22.97 -8.92 19.07
N ASN A 317 -23.20 -9.22 17.79
CA ASN A 317 -24.22 -8.56 16.98
C ASN A 317 -25.27 -9.58 16.55
N TYR A 318 -26.53 -9.27 16.80
CA TYR A 318 -27.69 -10.11 16.55
C TYR A 318 -28.57 -9.46 15.49
N LYS A 319 -29.01 -10.26 14.52
CA LYS A 319 -29.79 -9.77 13.40
C LYS A 319 -31.26 -9.63 13.81
N ILE A 320 -31.85 -8.47 13.55
CA ILE A 320 -33.29 -8.27 13.75
C ILE A 320 -34.04 -8.91 12.57
N PRO A 321 -35.08 -9.72 12.81
CA PRO A 321 -35.93 -10.25 11.76
C PRO A 321 -36.51 -9.14 10.88
N LYS A 322 -36.57 -9.35 9.56
CA LYS A 322 -37.07 -8.36 8.59
C LYS A 322 -38.56 -7.98 8.80
N THR A 323 -39.28 -8.75 9.61
CA THR A 323 -40.69 -8.55 9.94
C THR A 323 -40.92 -7.55 11.08
N GLN A 324 -39.86 -7.12 11.79
CA GLN A 324 -39.95 -6.22 12.93
C GLN A 324 -39.26 -4.88 12.65
N VAL A 325 -39.86 -3.80 13.14
CA VAL A 325 -39.31 -2.45 13.07
C VAL A 325 -38.40 -2.22 14.27
N ALA A 326 -37.12 -1.95 14.02
CA ALA A 326 -36.10 -1.89 15.06
C ALA A 326 -36.35 -0.82 16.15
N ALA A 327 -37.03 0.28 15.82
CA ALA A 327 -37.34 1.34 16.78
C ALA A 327 -38.39 0.92 17.83
N ASP A 328 -39.30 0.02 17.45
CA ASP A 328 -40.45 -0.38 18.28
C ASP A 328 -40.09 -1.54 19.23
N LEU A 329 -38.94 -2.18 19.05
CA LEU A 329 -38.50 -3.28 19.89
C LEU A 329 -38.33 -2.83 21.34
N THR A 330 -38.90 -3.63 22.23
CA THR A 330 -38.73 -3.52 23.69
C THR A 330 -37.51 -4.30 24.16
N PHE A 331 -37.05 -4.02 25.39
CA PHE A 331 -35.91 -4.72 26.00
C PHE A 331 -36.15 -6.24 26.04
N ALA A 332 -37.35 -6.66 26.46
CA ALA A 332 -37.73 -8.06 26.56
C ALA A 332 -37.72 -8.79 25.20
N GLU A 333 -38.10 -8.11 24.11
CA GLU A 333 -38.05 -8.67 22.76
C GLU A 333 -36.62 -8.76 22.24
N CYS A 334 -35.77 -7.78 22.56
CA CYS A 334 -34.35 -7.83 22.22
C CYS A 334 -33.66 -9.02 22.90
N MET A 335 -33.94 -9.25 24.18
CA MET A 335 -33.40 -10.39 24.93
C MET A 335 -33.90 -11.73 24.37
N LYS A 336 -35.17 -11.84 23.99
CA LYS A 336 -35.68 -13.05 23.30
C LYS A 336 -34.95 -13.34 21.99
N ILE A 337 -34.62 -12.31 21.20
CA ILE A 337 -33.86 -12.47 19.95
C ILE A 337 -32.42 -12.92 20.25
N ILE A 338 -31.80 -12.37 21.31
CA ILE A 338 -30.46 -12.74 21.77
C ILE A 338 -30.42 -14.20 22.22
N GLU A 339 -31.38 -14.63 23.03
CA GLU A 339 -31.47 -16.02 23.55
C GLU A 339 -31.80 -17.03 22.46
N ALA A 340 -32.69 -16.68 21.53
CA ALA A 340 -33.06 -17.55 20.42
C ALA A 340 -31.98 -17.66 19.33
N THR A 341 -31.01 -16.74 19.32
CA THR A 341 -29.92 -16.74 18.33
C THR A 341 -28.65 -17.29 18.97
N PRO A 342 -28.22 -18.52 18.64
CA PRO A 342 -26.97 -19.05 19.16
C PRO A 342 -25.81 -18.14 18.72
N VAL A 343 -25.02 -17.69 19.69
CA VAL A 343 -23.79 -16.96 19.42
C VAL A 343 -22.90 -17.88 18.59
N THR A 344 -22.75 -17.55 17.31
CA THR A 344 -21.65 -18.13 16.55
C THR A 344 -20.40 -17.53 17.13
N ASP A 345 -19.73 -18.28 18.01
CA ASP A 345 -18.35 -17.97 18.39
C ASP A 345 -17.62 -17.57 17.12
N LYS A 346 -16.99 -16.39 17.16
CA LYS A 346 -16.02 -16.00 16.14
C LYS A 346 -14.94 -17.07 16.14
N LYS A 347 -15.14 -18.15 15.37
CA LYS A 347 -14.04 -18.91 14.82
C LYS A 347 -13.25 -17.87 14.05
N THR A 348 -12.17 -17.40 14.66
CA THR A 348 -10.99 -16.98 13.92
C THR A 348 -10.87 -17.94 12.76
N ALA A 349 -11.11 -17.45 11.55
CA ALA A 349 -10.75 -18.16 10.35
C ALA A 349 -9.22 -18.21 10.34
N LYS A 350 -8.64 -19.08 11.17
CA LYS A 350 -7.39 -19.75 10.83
C LYS A 350 -7.75 -20.45 9.53
N ARG A 351 -7.29 -19.89 8.41
CA ARG A 351 -7.13 -20.61 7.15
C ARG A 351 -6.20 -21.78 7.45
N GLY A 352 -6.77 -22.86 7.97
CA GLY A 352 -6.12 -24.14 8.10
C GLY A 352 -5.94 -24.67 6.70
N PHE A 353 -4.69 -24.65 6.23
CA PHE A 353 -4.24 -25.46 5.12
C PHE A 353 -4.75 -26.89 5.35
N LYS A 354 -5.71 -27.35 4.54
CA LYS A 354 -6.13 -28.75 4.54
C LYS A 354 -4.99 -29.52 3.87
N LYS A 355 -4.09 -30.06 4.69
CA LYS A 355 -3.03 -30.97 4.25
C LYS A 355 -3.71 -32.25 3.77
N THR A 356 -3.80 -32.43 2.45
CA THR A 356 -4.20 -33.70 1.83
C THR A 356 -3.07 -34.70 2.01
N THR A 357 -3.15 -35.53 3.05
CA THR A 357 -2.42 -36.80 3.10
C THR A 357 -3.07 -37.76 2.12
N LYS A 358 -2.37 -38.10 1.03
CA LYS A 358 -2.67 -39.28 0.22
C LYS A 358 -2.36 -40.52 1.06
N GLU A 359 -3.36 -41.38 1.21
CA GLU A 359 -3.18 -42.77 1.62
C GLU A 359 -2.22 -43.47 0.67
N LYS A 360 -1.22 -44.14 1.24
CA LYS A 360 -0.49 -45.21 0.56
C LYS A 360 -1.42 -46.43 0.51
N THR A 361 -1.85 -46.81 -0.69
CA THR A 361 -2.35 -48.16 -0.93
C THR A 361 -1.15 -49.11 -0.98
N LYS A 362 -1.35 -50.29 -0.37
CA LYS A 362 -0.38 -51.37 -0.20
C LYS A 362 0.16 -51.92 -1.51
#